data_AF-A0A2T0VJ61-F1
#
_entry.id   AF-A0A2T0VJ61-F1
#
_cell.length_a   1.000
_cell.length_b   1.000
_cell.length_c   1.000
_cell.angle_alpha   90.00
_cell.angle_beta   90.00
_cell.angle_gamma   90.00
#
_symmetry.space_group_name_H-M   'P 1'
#
loop_
_entity.id
_entity.type
_entity.pdbx_description
1 polymer ?
#
loop_
_entity_poly.entity_id
_entity_poly.type
_entity_poly.pdbx_seq_one_letter_code
_entity_poly.pdbx_strand_id
1 'polypeptide(L)'
;MSRAYLRYSKVGNALMAYAPALESAQRESADALLSALRLRPAHVRQYIVDMRTPVPQPTQGMTINRLYGNGARPDGRSWSSGDPSDLVNPRMQLGLPNYNLMERVAFARIDDISVVEKARHALPYNGNLGGAPEYLLGKEAVSSGGITVIGDLPFVLP
;
A
#
# COMPACT_ATOMS: atom_id res chain seq x y z
N MET A 1 2.49 57.41 -0.88
CA MET A 1 2.72 55.95 -0.73
C MET A 1 3.53 55.44 -1.92
N SER A 2 4.52 54.58 -1.68
CA SER A 2 5.39 54.09 -2.76
C SER A 2 4.67 53.08 -3.66
N ARG A 3 4.99 53.06 -4.96
CA ARG A 3 4.45 52.08 -5.91
C ARG A 3 4.72 50.64 -5.48
N ALA A 4 5.81 50.39 -4.77
CA ALA A 4 6.15 49.09 -4.21
C ALA A 4 5.14 48.65 -3.13
N TYR A 5 4.81 49.53 -2.19
CA TYR A 5 3.83 49.25 -1.13
C TYR A 5 2.46 48.89 -1.69
N LEU A 6 1.98 49.63 -2.70
CA LEU A 6 0.69 49.34 -3.35
C LEU A 6 0.68 47.99 -4.08
N ARG A 7 1.81 47.57 -4.66
CA ARG A 7 1.91 46.24 -5.30
C ARG A 7 1.90 45.11 -4.26
N TYR A 8 2.68 45.26 -3.18
CA TYR A 8 2.71 44.24 -2.12
C TYR A 8 1.37 44.12 -1.40
N SER A 9 0.73 45.25 -1.09
CA SER A 9 -0.63 45.28 -0.53
C SER A 9 -1.65 44.58 -1.44
N LYS A 10 -1.62 44.87 -2.75
CA LYS A 10 -2.54 44.27 -3.72
C LYS A 10 -2.34 42.76 -3.88
N VAL A 11 -1.09 42.29 -3.91
CA VAL A 11 -0.76 40.86 -4.01
C VAL A 11 -1.09 40.12 -2.70
N GLY A 12 -0.76 40.70 -1.54
CA GLY A 12 -1.10 40.12 -0.24
C GLY A 12 -2.61 39.96 -0.06
N ASN A 13 -3.39 40.98 -0.41
CA ASN A 13 -4.85 40.90 -0.37
C ASN A 13 -5.43 39.87 -1.35
N ALA A 14 -4.82 39.72 -2.53
CA ALA A 14 -5.22 38.69 -3.49
C ALA A 14 -4.92 37.26 -2.99
N LEU A 15 -3.76 37.05 -2.34
CA LEU A 15 -3.40 35.74 -1.75
C LEU A 15 -4.31 35.39 -0.57
N MET A 16 -4.61 36.36 0.31
CA MET A 16 -5.51 36.17 1.43
C MET A 16 -6.96 35.91 0.98
N ALA A 17 -7.39 36.52 -0.13
CA ALA A 17 -8.69 36.24 -0.73
C ALA A 17 -8.74 34.86 -1.42
N TYR A 18 -7.60 34.38 -1.93
CA TYR A 18 -7.50 33.09 -2.61
C TYR A 18 -7.42 31.90 -1.65
N ALA A 19 -6.83 32.08 -0.47
CA ALA A 19 -6.59 30.99 0.49
C ALA A 19 -7.88 30.25 0.91
N PRO A 20 -9.00 30.92 1.26
CA PRO A 20 -10.25 30.22 1.60
C PRO A 20 -10.86 29.46 0.42
N ALA A 21 -10.74 30.01 -0.79
CA ALA A 21 -11.23 29.36 -2.01
C ALA A 21 -10.41 28.10 -2.35
N LEU A 22 -9.08 28.16 -2.15
CA LEU A 22 -8.20 27.01 -2.33
C LEU A 22 -8.48 25.91 -1.28
N GLU A 23 -8.69 26.28 -0.03
CA GLU A 23 -9.02 25.34 1.04
C GLU A 23 -10.39 24.66 0.80
N SER A 24 -11.40 25.41 0.35
CA SER A 24 -12.71 24.85 -0.04
C SER A 24 -12.55 23.86 -1.20
N ALA A 25 -11.80 24.24 -2.25
CA ALA A 25 -11.59 23.39 -3.42
C ALA A 25 -10.83 22.08 -3.08
N GLN A 26 -9.87 22.15 -2.16
CA GLN A 26 -9.14 20.97 -1.68
C GLN A 26 -10.03 20.05 -0.84
N ARG A 27 -10.89 20.60 0.01
CA ARG A 27 -11.82 19.83 0.83
C ARG A 27 -12.92 19.18 -0.02
N GLU A 28 -13.49 19.91 -0.96
CA GLU A 28 -14.45 19.38 -1.94
C GLU A 28 -13.84 18.29 -2.83
N SER A 29 -12.57 18.43 -3.24
CA SER A 29 -11.87 17.39 -4.00
C SER A 29 -11.59 16.14 -3.17
N ALA A 30 -11.24 16.29 -1.88
CA ALA A 30 -11.05 15.17 -0.96
C ALA A 30 -12.37 14.44 -0.68
N ASP A 31 -13.47 15.16 -0.44
CA ASP A 31 -14.79 14.58 -0.18
C ASP A 31 -15.37 13.93 -1.44
N ALA A 32 -15.15 14.52 -2.63
CA ALA A 32 -15.52 13.92 -3.91
C ALA A 32 -14.67 12.68 -4.22
N LEU A 33 -13.38 12.67 -3.89
CA LEU A 33 -12.51 11.49 -4.02
C LEU A 33 -12.95 10.38 -3.06
N LEU A 34 -13.24 10.70 -1.80
CA LEU A 34 -13.75 9.76 -0.80
C LEU A 34 -15.14 9.22 -1.18
N SER A 35 -16.02 10.06 -1.71
CA SER A 35 -17.35 9.69 -2.21
C SER A 35 -17.29 8.85 -3.49
N ALA A 36 -16.41 9.20 -4.44
CA ALA A 36 -16.17 8.42 -5.65
C ALA A 36 -15.52 7.06 -5.36
N LEU A 37 -14.80 6.94 -4.24
CA LEU A 37 -14.07 5.73 -3.88
C LEU A 37 -14.86 4.71 -3.04
N ARG A 38 -16.10 4.97 -2.57
CA ARG A 38 -16.86 4.04 -1.69
C ARG A 38 -16.09 3.58 -0.43
N LEU A 39 -15.01 4.27 -0.07
CA LEU A 39 -14.14 3.84 1.02
C LEU A 39 -14.76 4.26 2.34
N ARG A 40 -14.96 3.27 3.22
CA ARG A 40 -15.37 3.54 4.60
C ARG A 40 -14.28 4.42 5.26
N PRO A 41 -14.63 5.44 6.06
CA PRO A 41 -13.64 6.28 6.75
C PRO A 41 -12.63 5.47 7.57
N ALA A 42 -13.02 4.32 8.10
CA ALA A 42 -12.13 3.39 8.78
C ALA A 42 -10.99 2.86 7.88
N HIS A 43 -11.27 2.56 6.60
CA HIS A 43 -10.25 2.10 5.65
C HIS A 43 -9.23 3.18 5.33
N VAL A 44 -9.68 4.44 5.23
CA VAL A 44 -8.79 5.58 4.97
C VAL A 44 -7.88 5.85 6.16
N ARG A 45 -8.44 5.80 7.38
CA ARG A 45 -7.65 5.89 8.61
C ARG A 45 -6.60 4.78 8.68
N GLN A 46 -7.01 3.54 8.41
CA GLN A 46 -6.08 2.41 8.38
C GLN A 46 -4.98 2.61 7.34
N TYR A 47 -5.33 3.03 6.12
CA TYR A 47 -4.35 3.31 5.07
C TYR A 47 -3.33 4.38 5.48
N ILE A 48 -3.77 5.46 6.14
CA ILE A 48 -2.86 6.49 6.65
C ILE A 48 -1.91 5.91 7.70
N VAL A 49 -2.39 5.02 8.57
CA VAL A 49 -1.55 4.31 9.54
C VAL A 49 -0.55 3.41 8.81
N ASP A 50 -1.02 2.60 7.87
CA ASP A 50 -0.18 1.67 7.11
C ASP A 50 0.95 2.41 6.38
N MET A 51 0.63 3.53 5.72
CA MET A 51 1.62 4.36 5.00
C MET A 51 2.61 5.10 5.91
N ARG A 52 2.32 5.21 7.21
CA ARG A 52 3.23 5.79 8.21
C ARG A 52 4.08 4.73 8.90
N THR A 53 3.61 3.49 8.95
CA THR A 53 4.33 2.37 9.52
C THR A 53 5.51 2.02 8.61
N PRO A 54 6.77 2.14 9.04
CA PRO A 54 7.90 1.84 8.18
C PRO A 54 7.83 0.39 7.67
N VAL A 55 8.12 0.20 6.39
CA VAL A 55 8.28 -1.13 5.80
C VAL A 55 9.52 -1.78 6.46
N PRO A 56 9.38 -2.95 7.10
CA PRO A 56 10.53 -3.62 7.68
C PRO A 56 11.60 -3.87 6.61
N GLN A 57 12.87 -3.69 6.96
CA GLN A 57 13.95 -4.07 6.05
C GLN A 57 14.02 -5.60 5.99
N PRO A 58 14.11 -6.19 4.79
CA PRO A 58 14.14 -7.62 4.67
C PRO A 58 15.49 -8.15 5.21
N THR A 59 15.46 -9.32 5.86
CA THR A 59 16.66 -9.98 6.38
C THR A 59 16.67 -11.45 5.98
N GLN A 60 17.87 -12.01 5.82
CA GLN A 60 18.01 -13.44 5.59
C GLN A 60 17.49 -14.22 6.79
N GLY A 61 16.75 -15.30 6.53
CA GLY A 61 16.05 -16.10 7.54
C GLY A 61 14.66 -15.57 7.93
N MET A 62 14.27 -14.37 7.49
CA MET A 62 12.92 -13.83 7.75
C MET A 62 11.85 -14.68 7.05
N THR A 63 10.69 -14.83 7.71
CA THR A 63 9.49 -15.42 7.10
C THR A 63 8.69 -14.34 6.39
N ILE A 64 8.22 -14.66 5.19
CA ILE A 64 7.38 -13.81 4.35
C ILE A 64 6.17 -14.59 3.87
N ASN A 65 5.09 -13.87 3.59
CA ASN A 65 3.78 -14.44 3.31
C ASN A 65 3.26 -13.97 1.96
N ARG A 66 2.56 -14.83 1.24
CA ARG A 66 1.90 -14.46 0.00
C ARG A 66 0.46 -14.94 0.01
N LEU A 67 -0.45 -13.98 -0.05
CA LEU A 67 -1.88 -14.24 -0.19
C LEU A 67 -2.25 -14.39 -1.68
N TYR A 68 -2.81 -15.52 -2.05
CA TYR A 68 -3.10 -15.86 -3.43
C TYR A 68 -4.39 -16.69 -3.59
N GLY A 69 -4.85 -16.87 -4.83
CA GLY A 69 -6.11 -17.55 -5.17
C GLY A 69 -6.57 -17.16 -6.57
N ASN A 70 -7.47 -17.96 -7.15
CA ASN A 70 -8.14 -17.73 -8.44
C ASN A 70 -7.23 -17.10 -9.53
N GLY A 71 -6.28 -17.89 -10.02
CA GLY A 71 -5.34 -17.49 -11.08
C GLY A 71 -4.06 -16.81 -10.59
N ALA A 72 -4.02 -16.26 -9.38
CA ALA A 72 -2.76 -15.92 -8.73
C ALA A 72 -2.08 -17.20 -8.21
N ARG A 73 -0.76 -17.30 -8.36
CA ARG A 73 0.04 -18.47 -7.97
C ARG A 73 0.94 -18.18 -6.75
N PRO A 74 1.37 -19.23 -6.02
CA PRO A 74 2.25 -19.08 -4.85
C PRO A 74 3.68 -18.63 -5.21
N ASP A 75 4.13 -18.81 -6.46
CA ASP A 75 5.45 -18.39 -6.96
C ASP A 75 5.49 -16.93 -7.46
N GLY A 76 4.40 -16.19 -7.31
CA GLY A 76 4.36 -14.79 -7.73
C GLY A 76 5.29 -13.90 -6.90
N ARG A 77 5.52 -12.69 -7.42
CA ARG A 77 6.63 -11.83 -6.97
C ARG A 77 6.35 -10.98 -5.73
N SER A 78 5.08 -10.77 -5.38
CA SER A 78 4.68 -9.88 -4.28
C SER A 78 4.46 -10.70 -3.01
N TRP A 79 5.23 -10.38 -1.96
CA TRP A 79 5.20 -11.03 -0.66
C TRP A 79 5.09 -9.96 0.44
N SER A 80 4.51 -10.29 1.58
CA SER A 80 4.42 -9.42 2.75
C SER A 80 5.28 -9.95 3.89
N SER A 81 5.84 -9.07 4.72
CA SER A 81 6.56 -9.47 5.93
C SER A 81 5.66 -9.73 7.14
N GLY A 82 4.39 -9.31 7.09
CA GLY A 82 3.39 -9.58 8.12
C GLY A 82 2.51 -10.78 7.78
N ASP A 83 1.90 -11.41 8.78
CA ASP A 83 0.83 -12.39 8.57
C ASP A 83 -0.40 -11.66 8.00
N PRO A 84 -0.94 -12.08 6.84
CA PRO A 84 -2.14 -11.46 6.28
C PRO A 84 -3.36 -11.53 7.22
N SER A 85 -3.38 -12.46 8.18
CA SER A 85 -4.45 -12.62 9.16
C SER A 85 -4.49 -11.49 10.19
N ASP A 86 -3.37 -10.78 10.39
CA ASP A 86 -3.29 -9.62 11.29
C ASP A 86 -3.82 -8.33 10.64
N LEU A 87 -4.12 -8.36 9.33
CA LEU A 87 -4.62 -7.21 8.60
C LEU A 87 -6.14 -7.09 8.75
N VAL A 88 -6.61 -5.87 9.04
CA VAL A 88 -8.04 -5.56 9.20
C VAL A 88 -8.82 -5.82 7.90
N ASN A 89 -8.22 -5.56 6.75
CA ASN A 89 -8.78 -5.85 5.44
C ASN A 89 -7.65 -6.24 4.47
N PRO A 90 -7.26 -7.53 4.44
CA PRO A 90 -6.09 -7.98 3.70
C PRO A 90 -6.15 -7.62 2.21
N ARG A 91 -7.32 -7.75 1.58
CA ARG A 91 -7.51 -7.37 0.16
C ARG A 91 -7.17 -5.90 -0.09
N MET A 92 -7.75 -5.03 0.72
CA MET A 92 -7.58 -3.58 0.59
C MET A 92 -6.14 -3.17 0.86
N GLN A 93 -5.54 -3.70 1.94
CA GLN A 93 -4.22 -3.29 2.44
C GLN A 93 -3.07 -3.87 1.62
N LEU A 94 -3.20 -5.08 1.08
CA LEU A 94 -2.20 -5.68 0.19
C LEU A 94 -2.36 -5.26 -1.28
N GLY A 95 -3.35 -4.42 -1.60
CA GLY A 95 -3.56 -3.93 -2.97
C GLY A 95 -3.86 -5.06 -3.96
N LEU A 96 -4.58 -6.10 -3.53
CA LEU A 96 -4.71 -7.31 -4.34
C LEU A 96 -5.59 -7.08 -5.58
N PRO A 97 -5.28 -7.71 -6.72
CA PRO A 97 -6.14 -7.64 -7.88
C PRO A 97 -7.49 -8.34 -7.63
N ASN A 98 -8.55 -7.87 -8.30
CA ASN A 98 -9.90 -8.43 -8.17
C ASN A 98 -9.99 -9.92 -8.52
N TYR A 99 -9.11 -10.42 -9.40
CA TYR A 99 -9.08 -11.85 -9.70
C TYR A 99 -8.43 -12.68 -8.59
N ASN A 100 -7.55 -12.13 -7.74
CA ASN A 100 -6.98 -12.89 -6.62
C ASN A 100 -8.04 -13.03 -5.53
N LEU A 101 -8.58 -14.23 -5.32
CA LEU A 101 -9.66 -14.47 -4.35
C LEU A 101 -9.20 -14.67 -2.90
N MET A 102 -7.89 -14.61 -2.61
CA MET A 102 -7.33 -14.78 -1.26
C MET A 102 -7.70 -16.13 -0.62
N GLU A 103 -7.65 -17.20 -1.38
CA GLU A 103 -8.08 -18.52 -0.94
C GLU A 103 -7.00 -19.25 -0.14
N ARG A 104 -5.74 -18.84 -0.33
CA ARG A 104 -4.56 -19.53 0.20
C ARG A 104 -3.47 -18.55 0.60
N VAL A 105 -2.69 -18.92 1.60
CA VAL A 105 -1.50 -18.22 2.04
C VAL A 105 -0.30 -19.17 1.98
N ALA A 106 0.73 -18.75 1.24
CA ALA A 106 2.03 -19.41 1.24
C ALA A 106 2.97 -18.68 2.22
N PHE A 107 3.74 -19.46 2.97
CA PHE A 107 4.77 -18.99 3.90
C PHE A 107 6.12 -19.42 3.34
N ALA A 108 7.07 -18.49 3.26
CA ALA A 108 8.42 -18.78 2.80
C ALA A 108 9.47 -18.14 3.70
N ARG A 109 10.63 -18.78 3.81
CA ARG A 109 11.83 -18.20 4.43
C ARG A 109 12.70 -17.57 3.36
N ILE A 110 13.22 -16.37 3.60
CA ILE A 110 14.24 -15.76 2.73
C ILE A 110 15.57 -16.47 2.98
N ASP A 111 16.08 -17.20 1.99
CA ASP A 111 17.37 -17.88 2.08
C ASP A 111 18.51 -17.04 1.49
N ASP A 112 18.22 -16.23 0.46
CA ASP A 112 19.12 -15.23 -0.11
C ASP A 112 18.40 -13.89 -0.18
N ILE A 113 18.88 -12.90 0.57
CA ILE A 113 18.30 -11.56 0.61
C ILE A 113 18.42 -10.81 -0.71
N SER A 114 19.39 -11.18 -1.57
CA SER A 114 19.64 -10.52 -2.85
C SER A 114 18.48 -10.66 -3.84
N VAL A 115 17.58 -11.64 -3.63
CA VAL A 115 16.40 -11.83 -4.46
C VAL A 115 15.29 -10.83 -4.18
N VAL A 116 15.37 -10.06 -3.08
CA VAL A 116 14.44 -8.97 -2.79
C VAL A 116 14.86 -7.73 -3.57
N GLU A 117 14.17 -7.46 -4.69
CA GLU A 117 14.47 -6.30 -5.54
C GLU A 117 14.05 -4.98 -4.88
N LYS A 118 12.92 -5.00 -4.15
CA LYS A 118 12.35 -3.80 -3.50
C LYS A 118 11.62 -4.16 -2.22
N ALA A 119 11.83 -3.37 -1.18
CA ALA A 119 10.97 -3.31 -0.01
C ALA A 119 10.20 -1.97 -0.02
N ARG A 120 8.87 -2.03 -0.02
CA ARG A 120 8.00 -0.85 -0.15
C ARG A 120 6.61 -1.12 0.45
N HIS A 121 5.76 -0.12 0.45
CA HIS A 121 4.32 -0.34 0.66
C HIS A 121 3.69 -0.94 -0.59
N ALA A 122 2.73 -1.85 -0.40
CA ALA A 122 1.89 -2.38 -1.46
C ALA A 122 1.20 -1.22 -2.18
N LEU A 123 1.17 -1.28 -3.52
CA LEU A 123 0.60 -0.21 -4.33
C LEU A 123 -0.92 -0.30 -4.39
N PRO A 124 -1.62 0.85 -4.57
CA PRO A 124 -3.02 0.83 -4.92
C PRO A 124 -3.26 0.09 -6.24
N TYR A 125 -4.29 -0.76 -6.29
CA TYR A 125 -4.64 -1.50 -7.50
C TYR A 125 -6.11 -1.93 -7.49
N ASN A 126 -6.81 -1.80 -8.62
CA ASN A 126 -8.22 -2.21 -8.78
C ASN A 126 -9.19 -1.67 -7.69
N GLY A 127 -8.95 -0.47 -7.19
CA GLY A 127 -9.75 0.15 -6.13
C GLY A 127 -9.34 -0.25 -4.71
N ASN A 128 -8.40 -1.17 -4.54
CA ASN A 128 -7.75 -1.46 -3.27
C ASN A 128 -6.63 -0.45 -3.02
N LEU A 129 -6.48 0.00 -1.77
CA LEU A 129 -5.61 1.10 -1.40
C LEU A 129 -4.13 0.73 -1.35
N GLY A 130 -3.81 -0.54 -1.09
CA GLY A 130 -2.45 -0.92 -0.71
C GLY A 130 -2.10 -0.40 0.70
N GLY A 131 -0.81 -0.21 0.94
CA GLY A 131 -0.28 0.33 2.19
C GLY A 131 0.43 -0.69 3.08
N ALA A 132 0.03 -1.97 3.08
CA ALA A 132 0.73 -3.00 3.84
C ALA A 132 2.17 -3.20 3.33
N PRO A 133 3.12 -3.67 4.18
CA PRO A 133 4.47 -4.00 3.74
C PRO A 133 4.49 -5.01 2.58
N GLU A 134 5.26 -4.70 1.54
CA GLU A 134 5.48 -5.52 0.35
C GLU A 134 6.98 -5.65 0.05
N TYR A 135 7.41 -6.89 -0.14
CA TYR A 135 8.67 -7.25 -0.76
C TYR A 135 8.39 -7.75 -2.18
N LEU A 136 8.99 -7.07 -3.16
CA LEU A 136 8.97 -7.50 -4.55
C LEU A 136 10.20 -8.34 -4.81
N LEU A 137 9.99 -9.62 -5.08
CA LEU A 137 11.05 -10.56 -5.37
C LEU A 137 11.39 -10.61 -6.86
N GLY A 138 12.59 -11.07 -7.18
CA GLY A 138 12.98 -11.48 -8.52
C GLY A 138 12.07 -12.58 -9.07
N LYS A 139 11.90 -12.62 -10.40
CA LYS A 139 11.05 -13.61 -11.07
C LYS A 139 11.45 -15.05 -10.74
N GLU A 140 12.74 -15.28 -10.57
CA GLU A 140 13.31 -16.60 -10.30
C GLU A 140 13.54 -16.86 -8.81
N ALA A 141 13.04 -16.02 -7.89
CA ALA A 141 13.37 -16.13 -6.47
C ALA A 141 13.06 -17.51 -5.86
N VAL A 142 12.00 -18.18 -6.35
CA VAL A 142 11.65 -19.54 -5.92
C VAL A 142 12.51 -20.58 -6.65
N SER A 143 12.63 -20.50 -7.98
CA SER A 143 13.35 -21.47 -8.81
C SER A 143 14.86 -21.45 -8.57
N SER A 144 15.42 -20.30 -8.19
CA SER A 144 16.83 -20.12 -7.85
C SER A 144 17.17 -20.50 -6.41
N GLY A 145 16.18 -20.89 -5.61
CA GLY A 145 16.37 -21.17 -4.17
C GLY A 145 16.65 -19.94 -3.31
N GLY A 146 16.28 -18.74 -3.78
CA GLY A 146 16.40 -17.52 -2.97
C GLY A 146 15.40 -17.44 -1.83
N ILE A 147 14.28 -18.16 -1.95
CA ILE A 147 13.36 -18.43 -0.85
C ILE A 147 12.99 -19.92 -0.81
N THR A 148 12.71 -20.43 0.40
CA THR A 148 12.16 -21.76 0.62
C THR A 148 10.72 -21.64 1.09
N VAL A 149 9.76 -22.17 0.34
CA VAL A 149 8.37 -22.28 0.79
C VAL A 149 8.30 -23.33 1.89
N ILE A 150 7.91 -22.91 3.09
CA ILE A 150 7.83 -23.74 4.30
C ILE A 150 6.40 -24.21 4.60
N GLY A 151 5.40 -23.58 4.01
CA GLY A 151 4.00 -23.97 4.20
C GLY A 151 3.06 -23.33 3.19
N ASP A 152 1.91 -23.97 2.99
CA ASP A 152 0.85 -23.48 2.12
C ASP A 152 -0.50 -23.95 2.66
N LEU A 153 -1.31 -23.00 3.13
CA LEU A 153 -2.54 -23.28 3.87
C LEU A 153 -3.73 -22.56 3.23
N PRO A 154 -4.96 -23.11 3.36
CA PRO A 154 -6.17 -22.33 3.11
C PRO A 154 -6.16 -21.06 3.96
N PHE A 155 -6.50 -19.92 3.34
CA PHE A 155 -6.68 -18.67 4.06
C PHE A 155 -8.15 -18.48 4.38
N VAL A 156 -8.43 -18.18 5.64
CA VAL A 156 -9.78 -17.87 6.12
C VAL A 156 -9.70 -16.51 6.77
N LEU A 157 -10.58 -15.59 6.36
CA LEU A 157 -10.67 -14.30 7.01
C LEU A 157 -11.11 -14.52 8.47
N PRO A 158 -10.42 -13.90 9.45
CA PRO A 158 -10.84 -13.95 10.84
C PRO A 158 -12.21 -13.29 11.07
#